data_AF-A0A7C1BJG5-F1
#
_entry.id   AF-A0A7C1BJG5-F1
#
_cell.length_a   1.000
_cell.length_b   1.000
_cell.length_c   1.000
_cell.angle_alpha   90.00
_cell.angle_beta   90.00
_cell.angle_gamma   90.00
#
_symmetry.space_group_name_H-M   'P 1'
#
loop_
_entity.id
_entity.type
_entity.pdbx_description
1 polymer ?
#
loop_
_entity_poly.entity_id
_entity_poly.type
_entity_poly.pdbx_seq_one_letter_code
_entity_poly.pdbx_strand_id
1 'polypeptide(L)'
;MGSRLPTEEEALNLLRKSGCSKDVINHCRAVSELAVELARKLNDKGFKIDLELVKVGALLHDIGRSKTHTVDHVIVGSKIAKSLGLPKSIISIIERHAGG
;
A
#
# COMPACT_ATOMS: atom_id res chain seq x y z
N MET A 1 6.20 13.13 -12.40
CA MET A 1 6.07 12.34 -11.16
C MET A 1 4.70 12.63 -10.59
N GLY A 2 3.85 11.60 -10.41
CA GLY A 2 2.52 11.79 -9.83
C GLY A 2 2.66 12.34 -8.42
N SER A 3 2.21 13.56 -8.19
CA SER A 3 2.29 14.25 -6.90
C SER A 3 1.14 13.91 -5.96
N ARG A 4 0.11 13.21 -6.46
CA ARG A 4 -1.12 12.91 -5.74
C ARG A 4 -1.18 11.43 -5.37
N LEU A 5 -1.65 11.17 -4.15
CA LEU A 5 -2.01 9.81 -3.72
C LEU A 5 -3.21 9.30 -4.52
N PRO A 6 -3.20 8.04 -5.00
CA PRO A 6 -4.40 7.47 -5.58
C PRO A 6 -5.52 7.41 -4.54
N THR A 7 -6.77 7.51 -4.99
CA THR A 7 -7.92 7.21 -4.15
C THR A 7 -7.92 5.74 -3.74
N GLU A 8 -8.72 5.38 -2.74
CA GLU A 8 -8.94 3.97 -2.38
C GLU A 8 -9.38 3.13 -3.58
N GLU A 9 -10.31 3.64 -4.39
CA GLU A 9 -10.80 2.92 -5.58
C GLU A 9 -9.70 2.75 -6.63
N GLU A 10 -8.91 3.80 -6.87
CA GLU A 10 -7.75 3.74 -7.76
C GLU A 10 -6.73 2.71 -7.27
N ALA A 11 -6.41 2.70 -5.96
CA ALA A 11 -5.49 1.73 -5.36
C ALA A 11 -6.00 0.28 -5.51
N LEU A 12 -7.28 0.03 -5.23
CA LEU A 12 -7.90 -1.27 -5.43
C LEU A 12 -7.88 -1.70 -6.90
N ASN A 13 -8.10 -0.77 -7.83
CA ASN A 13 -8.01 -1.03 -9.26
C ASN A 13 -6.58 -1.34 -9.70
N LEU A 14 -5.56 -0.72 -9.10
CA LEU A 14 -4.16 -1.05 -9.37
C LEU A 14 -3.82 -2.48 -8.94
N LEU A 15 -4.29 -2.93 -7.77
CA LEU A 15 -4.11 -4.33 -7.33
C LEU A 15 -4.75 -5.31 -8.32
N ARG A 16 -6.00 -5.04 -8.74
CA ARG A 16 -6.71 -5.87 -9.73
C ARG A 16 -5.96 -5.92 -11.07
N LYS A 17 -5.57 -4.76 -11.61
CA LYS A 17 -4.86 -4.65 -12.90
C LYS A 17 -3.46 -5.26 -12.85
N SER A 18 -2.82 -5.27 -11.69
CA SER A 18 -1.49 -5.89 -11.52
C SER A 18 -1.56 -7.42 -11.54
N GLY A 19 -2.74 -7.99 -11.20
CA GLY A 19 -2.98 -9.42 -11.16
C GLY A 19 -3.04 -10.01 -9.74
N CYS A 20 -3.26 -9.19 -8.71
CA CYS A 20 -3.47 -9.71 -7.36
C CYS A 20 -4.75 -10.54 -7.28
N SER A 21 -4.70 -11.66 -6.56
CA SER A 21 -5.89 -12.49 -6.29
C SER A 21 -6.90 -11.75 -5.41
N LYS A 22 -8.15 -12.22 -5.40
CA LYS A 22 -9.19 -11.70 -4.51
C LYS A 22 -8.77 -11.76 -3.04
N ASP A 23 -8.06 -12.83 -2.64
CA ASP A 23 -7.59 -13.02 -1.27
C ASP A 23 -6.53 -11.99 -0.88
N VAL A 24 -5.57 -11.70 -1.77
CA VAL A 24 -4.58 -10.63 -1.55
C VAL A 24 -5.26 -9.26 -1.45
N ILE A 25 -6.25 -8.98 -2.31
CA ILE A 25 -7.00 -7.72 -2.25
C ILE A 25 -7.77 -7.59 -0.93
N ASN A 26 -8.43 -8.66 -0.49
CA ASN A 26 -9.15 -8.67 0.79
C ASN A 26 -8.20 -8.53 1.98
N HIS A 27 -7.02 -9.17 1.94
CA HIS A 27 -5.96 -8.99 2.91
C HIS A 27 -5.54 -7.51 3.00
N CYS A 28 -5.21 -6.88 1.87
CA CYS A 28 -4.80 -5.49 1.83
C CYS A 28 -5.89 -4.54 2.38
N ARG A 29 -7.17 -4.82 2.10
CA ARG A 29 -8.31 -4.07 2.66
C ARG A 29 -8.36 -4.17 4.18
N ALA A 30 -8.31 -5.39 4.73
CA ALA A 30 -8.34 -5.61 6.17
C ALA A 30 -7.16 -4.92 6.88
N VAL A 31 -5.95 -5.00 6.32
CA VAL A 31 -4.76 -4.31 6.85
C VAL A 31 -4.94 -2.79 6.79
N SER A 32 -5.48 -2.26 5.68
CA SER A 32 -5.75 -0.83 5.54
C SER A 32 -6.76 -0.32 6.55
N GLU A 33 -7.85 -1.05 6.79
CA GLU A 33 -8.87 -0.67 7.77
C GLU A 33 -8.26 -0.60 9.18
N LEU A 34 -7.52 -1.63 9.59
CA LEU A 34 -6.84 -1.66 10.89
C LEU A 34 -5.78 -0.56 11.01
N ALA A 35 -4.96 -0.35 9.98
CA ALA A 35 -3.90 0.65 9.99
C ALA A 35 -4.45 2.06 10.17
N VAL A 36 -5.55 2.39 9.48
CA VAL A 36 -6.19 3.71 9.60
C VAL A 36 -6.87 3.86 10.97
N GLU A 37 -7.46 2.80 11.53
CA GLU A 37 -7.98 2.82 12.90
C GLU A 37 -6.90 3.15 13.93
N LEU A 38 -5.74 2.50 13.84
CA LEU A 38 -4.60 2.76 14.70
C LEU A 38 -4.07 4.19 14.52
N ALA A 39 -3.94 4.64 13.26
CA ALA A 39 -3.48 5.99 12.95
C ALA A 39 -4.44 7.07 13.50
N ARG A 40 -5.76 6.83 13.45
CA ARG A 40 -6.77 7.71 14.08
C ARG A 40 -6.57 7.81 15.59
N LYS A 41 -6.46 6.67 16.29
CA LYS A 41 -6.22 6.64 17.74
C LYS A 41 -4.93 7.36 18.15
N LEU A 42 -3.91 7.33 17.30
CA LEU A 42 -2.67 8.06 17.52
C LEU A 42 -2.84 9.56 17.25
N ASN A 43 -3.57 9.96 16.21
CA ASN A 43 -3.92 11.37 15.99
C ASN A 43 -4.69 11.95 17.18
N ASP A 44 -5.62 11.19 17.78
CA ASP A 44 -6.37 11.60 18.97
C ASP A 44 -5.46 11.81 20.20
N LYS A 45 -4.28 11.18 20.23
CA LYS A 45 -3.24 11.35 21.26
C LYS A 45 -2.27 12.50 20.95
N GLY A 46 -2.53 13.28 19.90
CA GLY A 46 -1.73 14.45 19.53
C GLY A 46 -0.59 14.17 18.52
N PHE A 47 -0.49 12.95 17.99
CA PHE A 47 0.40 12.69 16.86
C PHE A 47 -0.16 13.32 15.58
N LYS A 48 0.72 13.59 14.61
CA LYS A 48 0.33 14.11 13.28
C LYS A 48 0.62 13.05 12.22
N ILE A 49 -0.34 12.18 11.98
CA ILE A 49 -0.27 11.07 11.02
C ILE A 49 -1.21 11.36 9.85
N ASP A 50 -0.66 11.24 8.64
CA ASP A 50 -1.42 11.32 7.39
C ASP A 50 -2.24 10.04 7.18
N LEU A 51 -3.55 10.12 7.43
CA LEU A 51 -4.46 8.99 7.33
C LEU A 51 -4.63 8.49 5.88
N GLU A 52 -4.56 9.38 4.90
CA GLU A 52 -4.70 9.01 3.48
C GLU A 52 -3.45 8.24 3.02
N LEU A 53 -2.26 8.70 3.42
CA LEU A 53 -1.03 7.98 3.15
C LEU A 53 -1.02 6.59 3.81
N VAL A 54 -1.47 6.49 5.07
CA VAL A 54 -1.58 5.20 5.77
C VAL A 54 -2.52 4.26 5.02
N LYS A 55 -3.71 4.75 4.65
CA LYS A 55 -4.72 3.97 3.93
C LYS A 55 -4.18 3.43 2.62
N VAL A 56 -3.68 4.32 1.77
CA VAL A 56 -3.20 3.95 0.43
C VAL A 56 -1.93 3.09 0.51
N GLY A 57 -1.03 3.43 1.42
CA GLY A 57 0.19 2.65 1.67
C GLY A 57 -0.13 1.22 2.09
N ALA A 58 -1.08 1.04 3.01
CA ALA A 58 -1.54 -0.27 3.45
C ALA A 58 -2.29 -1.04 2.36
N LEU A 59 -3.09 -0.37 1.52
CA LEU A 59 -3.74 -1.03 0.38
C LEU A 59 -2.72 -1.56 -0.64
N LEU A 60 -1.66 -0.81 -0.92
CA LEU A 60 -0.73 -1.14 -2.00
C LEU A 60 0.51 -1.91 -1.54
N HIS A 61 0.70 -2.11 -0.23
CA HIS A 61 1.92 -2.70 0.34
C HIS A 61 2.31 -4.04 -0.33
N ASP A 62 1.30 -4.86 -0.65
CA ASP A 62 1.45 -6.22 -1.15
C ASP A 62 1.28 -6.35 -2.68
N ILE A 63 1.32 -5.25 -3.44
CA ILE A 63 1.12 -5.27 -4.91
C ILE A 63 2.09 -6.21 -5.65
N GLY A 64 3.27 -6.48 -5.08
CA GLY A 64 4.24 -7.46 -5.61
C GLY A 64 3.75 -8.90 -5.57
N ARG A 65 2.74 -9.22 -4.75
CA ARG A 65 2.08 -10.53 -4.70
C ARG A 65 1.37 -10.90 -6.00
N SER A 66 1.16 -9.92 -6.89
CA SER A 66 0.71 -10.18 -8.26
C SER A 66 1.72 -10.96 -9.12
N LYS A 67 2.99 -11.06 -8.69
CA LYS A 67 4.07 -11.70 -9.46
C LYS A 67 4.85 -12.76 -8.68
N THR A 68 4.93 -12.65 -7.36
CA THR A 68 5.71 -13.60 -6.53
C THR A 68 5.09 -13.77 -5.15
N HIS A 69 5.21 -14.98 -4.59
CA HIS A 69 4.78 -15.29 -3.23
C HIS A 69 5.94 -15.40 -2.22
N THR A 70 7.16 -15.08 -2.65
CA THR A 70 8.35 -15.05 -1.79
C THR A 70 8.53 -13.68 -1.11
N VAL A 71 9.54 -13.53 -0.26
CA VAL A 71 9.88 -12.23 0.38
C VAL A 71 10.20 -11.13 -0.65
N ASP A 72 10.61 -11.50 -1.87
CA ASP A 72 10.93 -10.58 -2.96
C ASP A 72 9.74 -9.73 -3.43
N HIS A 73 8.51 -10.03 -2.99
CA HIS A 73 7.33 -9.21 -3.29
C HIS A 73 7.51 -7.74 -2.88
N VAL A 74 8.35 -7.42 -1.89
CA VAL A 74 8.67 -6.03 -1.54
C VAL A 74 9.47 -5.33 -2.66
N ILE A 75 10.45 -6.02 -3.24
CA ILE A 75 11.29 -5.52 -4.32
C ILE A 75 10.48 -5.44 -5.62
N VAL A 76 9.73 -6.50 -5.92
CA VAL A 76 8.87 -6.55 -7.12
C VAL A 76 7.75 -5.54 -7.03
N GLY A 77 7.11 -5.40 -5.87
CA GLY A 77 6.07 -4.41 -5.61
C GLY A 77 6.58 -2.99 -5.79
N SER A 78 7.80 -2.68 -5.31
CA SER A 78 8.45 -1.40 -5.54
C SER A 78 8.66 -1.10 -7.02
N LYS A 79 9.15 -2.07 -7.80
CA LYS A 79 9.33 -1.93 -9.25
C LYS A 79 8.01 -1.66 -9.96
N ILE A 80 6.95 -2.38 -9.58
CA ILE A 80 5.59 -2.15 -10.11
C ILE A 80 5.13 -0.72 -9.77
N ALA A 81 5.20 -0.32 -8.49
CA ALA A 81 4.81 1.01 -8.06
C ALA A 81 5.57 2.15 -8.77
N LYS A 82 6.87 1.97 -9.00
CA LYS A 82 7.70 2.90 -9.79
C LYS A 82 7.23 2.99 -11.24
N SER A 83 6.95 1.86 -11.89
CA SER A 83 6.45 1.83 -13.28
C SER A 83 5.06 2.47 -13.44
N LEU A 84 4.22 2.40 -12.40
CA LEU A 84 2.90 3.03 -12.34
C LEU A 84 2.96 4.52 -12.02
N GLY A 85 4.16 5.09 -11.80
CA GLY A 85 4.35 6.50 -11.49
C GLY A 85 3.83 6.92 -10.11
N LEU A 86 3.71 5.97 -9.17
CA LEU A 86 3.21 6.24 -7.83
C LEU A 86 4.15 7.16 -7.03
N PRO A 87 3.61 7.92 -6.06
CA PRO A 87 4.41 8.79 -5.22
C PRO A 87 5.53 8.03 -4.47
N LYS A 88 6.66 8.70 -4.25
CA LYS A 88 7.81 8.13 -3.51
C LYS A 88 7.45 7.64 -2.12
N SER A 89 6.48 8.27 -1.46
CA SER A 89 5.98 7.87 -0.15
C SER A 89 5.33 6.47 -0.18
N ILE A 90 4.53 6.17 -1.20
CA ILE A 90 3.93 4.83 -1.40
C ILE A 90 4.99 3.79 -1.73
N ILE A 91 5.89 4.10 -2.66
CA ILE A 91 7.02 3.22 -3.01
C ILE A 91 7.83 2.87 -1.75
N SER A 92 8.09 3.86 -0.90
CA SER A 92 8.84 3.71 0.35
C SER A 92 8.17 2.80 1.37
N ILE A 93 6.82 2.82 1.44
CA ILE A 93 6.04 1.91 2.29
C ILE A 93 6.15 0.49 1.76
N ILE A 94 5.96 0.30 0.44
CA ILE A 94 6.04 -1.02 -0.20
C ILE A 94 7.43 -1.65 0.00
N GLU A 95 8.52 -0.88 -0.15
CA GLU A 95 9.89 -1.41 -0.04
C GLU A 95 10.25 -1.92 1.35
N ARG A 96 9.64 -1.40 2.41
CA ARG A 96 10.10 -1.59 3.80
C ARG A 96 9.18 -2.42 4.69
N HIS A 97 8.01 -2.83 4.19
CA HIS A 97 6.97 -3.39 5.06
C HIS A 97 7.26 -4.80 5.59
N ALA A 98 8.08 -5.61 4.91
CA ALA A 98 8.38 -6.98 5.35
C ALA A 98 9.43 -7.04 6.48
N GLY A 99 10.08 -5.92 6.81
CA GLY A 99 11.14 -5.86 7.81
C GLY A 99 12.47 -6.48 7.34
N GLY A 100 13.57 -5.97 7.87
CA GLY A 100 14.95 -6.39 7.60
C GLY A 100 15.93 -5.60 8.45
#